data_AF-A0A6C0DBH2-F1
#
_entry.id   AF-A0A6C0DBH2-F1
#
_cell.length_a   1.000
_cell.length_b   1.000
_cell.length_c   1.000
_cell.angle_alpha   90.00
_cell.angle_beta   90.00
_cell.angle_gamma   90.00
#
_symmetry.space_group_name_H-M   'P 1'
#
loop_
_entity.id
_entity.type
_entity.pdbx_description
1 polymer ?
#
loop_
_entity_poly.entity_id
_entity_poly.type
_entity_poly.pdbx_seq_one_letter_code
_entity_poly.pdbx_strand_id
1 'polypeptide(L)'
;MWKPILKVYRYMIMKSIIKEVEDYFVDKICNKIYSQDELKEINIYCDHNVIIVLIEFVYELKEVYTNISDKDICIAILYTYYGLNLGEQTTDYITPTIYEDYADDKETVFKLYVDITTGDIIKNNENLSSKIRRFIQTGEIYSILR
;
A
#
# COMPACT_ATOMS: atom_id res chain seq x y z
N MET A 1 5.23 -32.07 0.70
CA MET A 1 6.38 -31.32 1.27
C MET A 1 6.71 -30.05 0.47
N TRP A 2 5.73 -29.36 -0.13
CA TRP A 2 5.94 -28.24 -1.08
C TRP A 2 5.54 -26.85 -0.53
N LYS A 3 4.94 -26.80 0.65
CA LYS A 3 4.41 -25.56 1.26
C LYS A 3 5.48 -24.47 1.47
N PRO A 4 6.74 -24.78 1.88
CA PRO A 4 7.75 -23.75 2.07
C PRO A 4 8.19 -23.09 0.77
N ILE A 5 8.39 -23.87 -0.30
CA ILE A 5 8.83 -23.36 -1.62
C ILE A 5 7.77 -22.45 -2.23
N LEU A 6 6.49 -22.83 -2.14
CA LEU A 6 5.37 -22.01 -2.59
C LEU A 6 5.27 -20.68 -1.82
N LYS A 7 5.55 -20.68 -0.51
CA LYS A 7 5.55 -19.46 0.31
C LYS A 7 6.67 -18.50 -0.13
N VAL A 8 7.87 -19.02 -0.36
CA VAL A 8 9.02 -18.21 -0.84
C VAL A 8 8.75 -17.65 -2.24
N TYR A 9 8.22 -18.47 -3.14
CA TYR A 9 7.90 -18.04 -4.50
C TYR A 9 6.83 -16.94 -4.53
N ARG A 10 5.76 -17.10 -3.75
CA ARG A 10 4.71 -16.07 -3.60
C ARG A 10 5.26 -14.77 -3.04
N TYR A 11 6.14 -14.85 -2.04
CA TYR A 11 6.83 -13.68 -1.49
C TYR A 11 7.65 -12.96 -2.56
N MET A 12 8.42 -13.70 -3.37
CA MET A 12 9.22 -13.11 -4.45
C MET A 12 8.37 -12.41 -5.51
N ILE A 13 7.25 -13.02 -5.92
CA ILE A 13 6.31 -12.41 -6.87
C ILE A 13 5.73 -11.13 -6.27
N MET A 14 5.19 -11.19 -5.05
CA MET A 14 4.54 -10.03 -4.44
C MET A 14 5.51 -8.87 -4.24
N LYS A 15 6.75 -9.18 -3.80
CA LYS A 15 7.81 -8.19 -3.69
C LYS A 15 8.11 -7.52 -5.04
N SER A 16 8.11 -8.29 -6.13
CA SER A 16 8.30 -7.75 -7.48
C SER A 16 7.17 -6.82 -7.88
N ILE A 17 5.91 -7.22 -7.63
CA ILE A 17 4.73 -6.41 -7.96
C ILE A 17 4.74 -5.10 -7.17
N ILE A 18 4.99 -5.16 -5.85
CA ILE A 18 5.07 -3.96 -5.01
C ILE A 18 6.14 -3.01 -5.53
N LYS A 19 7.32 -3.54 -5.86
CA LYS A 19 8.41 -2.71 -6.37
C LYS A 19 8.08 -2.05 -7.71
N GLU A 20 7.43 -2.77 -8.62
CA GLU A 20 6.97 -2.20 -9.90
C GLU A 20 5.99 -1.05 -9.67
N VAL A 21 5.04 -1.23 -8.75
CA VAL A 21 4.06 -0.20 -8.41
C VAL A 21 4.74 0.98 -7.71
N GLU A 22 5.65 0.74 -6.78
CA GLU A 22 6.46 1.76 -6.08
C GLU A 22 7.27 2.62 -7.04
N ASP A 23 8.09 1.99 -7.90
CA ASP A 23 8.97 2.68 -8.84
C ASP A 23 8.14 3.62 -9.77
N TYR A 24 6.95 3.19 -10.18
CA TYR A 24 6.01 4.02 -10.95
C TYR A 24 5.41 5.16 -10.15
N PHE A 25 4.95 4.92 -8.91
CA PHE A 25 4.41 5.99 -8.06
C PHE A 25 5.45 7.07 -7.81
N VAL A 26 6.69 6.68 -7.49
CA VAL A 26 7.80 7.60 -7.31
C VAL A 26 8.04 8.41 -8.57
N ASP A 27 8.09 7.78 -9.76
CA ASP A 27 8.23 8.50 -11.03
C ASP A 27 7.10 9.52 -11.24
N LYS A 28 5.83 9.15 -11.03
CA LYS A 28 4.70 10.06 -11.22
C LYS A 28 4.70 11.22 -10.23
N ILE A 29 5.07 10.97 -8.97
CA ILE A 29 5.17 12.01 -7.94
C ILE A 29 6.33 12.97 -8.27
N CYS A 30 7.51 12.43 -8.61
CA CYS A 30 8.69 13.22 -9.03
C CYS A 30 8.38 14.11 -10.24
N ASN A 31 7.63 13.57 -11.20
CA ASN A 31 7.35 14.28 -12.45
C ASN A 31 6.23 15.32 -12.35
N LYS A 32 5.37 15.25 -11.35
CA LYS A 32 4.18 16.13 -11.24
C LYS A 32 4.24 17.16 -10.12
N ILE A 33 4.91 16.87 -9.00
CA ILE A 33 4.62 17.60 -7.76
C ILE A 33 5.89 17.98 -6.98
N TYR A 34 6.89 17.09 -6.89
CA TYR A 34 8.05 17.32 -6.02
C TYR A 34 9.38 17.00 -6.72
N SER A 35 10.43 17.73 -6.36
CA SER A 35 11.79 17.35 -6.71
C SER A 35 12.24 16.10 -5.94
N GLN A 36 13.23 15.39 -6.47
CA GLN A 36 13.80 14.21 -5.78
C GLN A 36 14.35 14.53 -4.39
N ASP A 37 14.78 15.76 -4.13
CA ASP A 37 15.34 16.14 -2.84
C ASP A 37 14.25 16.38 -1.78
N GLU A 38 13.11 16.97 -2.18
CA GLU A 38 11.92 17.09 -1.31
C GLU A 38 11.36 15.70 -0.94
N LEU A 39 11.39 14.76 -1.88
CA LEU A 39 10.94 13.39 -1.63
C LEU A 39 11.88 12.56 -0.74
N LYS A 40 13.13 12.98 -0.55
CA LYS A 40 14.08 12.32 0.38
C LYS A 40 13.85 12.73 1.82
N GLU A 41 13.32 13.92 2.06
CA GLU A 41 13.01 14.41 3.41
C GLU A 41 11.72 13.79 3.96
N ILE A 42 10.78 13.47 3.07
CA ILE A 42 9.60 12.67 3.38
C ILE A 42 10.06 11.20 3.32
N ASN A 43 9.70 10.37 4.30
CA ASN A 43 10.10 8.95 4.33
C ASN A 43 9.33 8.14 3.27
N ILE A 44 9.61 8.41 1.99
CA ILE A 44 8.91 7.88 0.79
C ILE A 44 9.55 6.57 0.31
N TYR A 45 10.73 6.24 0.84
CA TYR A 45 11.44 5.01 0.52
C TYR A 45 10.93 3.86 1.36
N CYS A 46 10.37 2.84 0.71
CA CYS A 46 10.05 1.59 1.38
C CYS A 46 11.36 0.82 1.63
N ASP A 47 11.84 0.83 2.86
CA ASP A 47 12.94 -0.07 3.23
C ASP A 47 12.51 -1.55 3.15
N HIS A 48 13.47 -2.47 3.27
CA HIS A 48 13.18 -3.89 3.14
C HIS A 48 12.16 -4.42 4.16
N ASN A 49 12.15 -3.88 5.38
CA ASN A 49 11.21 -4.26 6.43
C ASN A 49 9.82 -3.72 6.12
N VAL A 50 9.72 -2.52 5.55
CA VAL A 50 8.45 -1.95 5.10
C VAL A 50 7.80 -2.85 4.07
N ILE A 51 8.55 -3.27 3.05
CA ILE A 51 8.03 -4.14 1.98
C ILE A 51 7.48 -5.47 2.55
N ILE A 52 8.15 -6.05 3.56
CA ILE A 52 7.67 -7.29 4.20
C ILE A 52 6.29 -7.08 4.82
N VAL A 53 6.09 -5.98 5.54
CA VAL A 53 4.81 -5.68 6.19
C VAL A 53 3.73 -5.32 5.18
N LEU A 54 4.06 -4.56 4.13
CA LEU A 54 3.11 -4.27 3.05
C LEU A 54 2.60 -5.56 2.39
N ILE A 55 3.48 -6.55 2.16
CA ILE A 55 3.09 -7.87 1.66
C ILE A 55 2.08 -8.55 2.59
N GLU A 56 2.27 -8.46 3.92
CA GLU A 56 1.32 -9.02 4.89
C GLU A 56 -0.05 -8.34 4.78
N PHE A 57 -0.08 -7.01 4.70
CA PHE A 57 -1.33 -6.28 4.50
C PHE A 57 -2.02 -6.61 3.17
N VAL A 58 -1.26 -6.84 2.09
CA VAL A 58 -1.85 -7.29 0.82
C VAL A 58 -2.62 -8.60 1.02
N TYR A 59 -2.02 -9.58 1.70
CA TYR A 59 -2.71 -10.84 1.98
C TYR A 59 -3.92 -10.64 2.91
N GLU A 60 -3.79 -9.78 3.92
CA GLU A 60 -4.90 -9.54 4.84
C GLU A 60 -6.09 -8.89 4.15
N LEU A 61 -5.84 -7.91 3.28
CA LEU A 61 -6.86 -7.24 2.47
C LEU A 61 -7.43 -8.19 1.42
N LYS A 62 -6.64 -9.09 0.84
CA LYS A 62 -7.11 -10.08 -0.14
C LYS A 62 -8.13 -11.06 0.44
N GLU A 63 -8.07 -11.32 1.74
CA GLU A 63 -9.09 -12.13 2.44
C GLU A 63 -10.42 -11.39 2.62
N VAL A 64 -10.41 -10.05 2.65
CA VAL A 64 -11.61 -9.21 2.75
C VAL A 64 -12.16 -8.85 1.37
N TYR A 65 -11.28 -8.47 0.44
CA TYR A 65 -11.58 -8.12 -0.95
C TYR A 65 -11.14 -9.28 -1.84
N THR A 66 -11.98 -10.29 -1.97
CA THR A 66 -11.61 -11.53 -2.67
C THR A 66 -11.46 -11.33 -4.19
N ASN A 67 -12.18 -10.37 -4.77
CA ASN A 67 -12.29 -10.17 -6.22
C ASN A 67 -11.40 -9.05 -6.81
N ILE A 68 -10.59 -8.36 -6.00
CA ILE A 68 -9.64 -7.34 -6.48
C ILE A 68 -8.28 -7.99 -6.83
N SER A 69 -7.53 -7.49 -7.81
CA SER A 69 -6.20 -8.05 -8.11
C SER A 69 -5.17 -7.72 -7.03
N ASP A 70 -4.13 -8.54 -6.87
CA ASP A 70 -3.04 -8.27 -5.92
C ASP A 70 -2.33 -6.95 -6.26
N LYS A 71 -2.19 -6.66 -7.56
CA LYS A 71 -1.65 -5.41 -8.10
C LYS A 71 -2.49 -4.21 -7.66
N ASP A 72 -3.81 -4.29 -7.79
CA ASP A 72 -4.74 -3.22 -7.39
C ASP A 72 -4.73 -3.00 -5.87
N ILE A 73 -4.61 -4.05 -5.06
CA ILE A 73 -4.41 -3.91 -3.60
C ILE A 73 -3.09 -3.18 -3.33
N CYS A 74 -2.00 -3.56 -4.01
CA CYS A 74 -0.70 -2.88 -3.86
C CYS A 74 -0.80 -1.40 -4.23
N ILE A 75 -1.51 -1.07 -5.31
CA ILE A 75 -1.79 0.31 -5.72
C ILE A 75 -2.52 1.06 -4.61
N ALA A 76 -3.59 0.49 -4.04
CA ALA A 76 -4.35 1.13 -2.97
C ALA A 76 -3.51 1.36 -1.71
N ILE A 77 -2.73 0.36 -1.28
CA ILE A 77 -1.86 0.49 -0.10
C ILE A 77 -0.77 1.54 -0.31
N LEU A 78 -0.07 1.51 -1.44
CA LEU A 78 0.97 2.49 -1.75
C LEU A 78 0.39 3.89 -1.90
N TYR A 79 -0.81 3.98 -2.47
CA TYR A 79 -1.53 5.24 -2.52
C TYR A 79 -1.85 5.78 -1.11
N THR A 80 -2.36 4.95 -0.20
CA THR A 80 -2.51 5.33 1.21
C THR A 80 -1.16 5.71 1.84
N TYR A 81 -0.09 4.95 1.56
CA TYR A 81 1.24 5.19 2.10
C TYR A 81 1.75 6.59 1.74
N TYR A 82 1.71 6.94 0.46
CA TYR A 82 2.15 8.25 -0.01
C TYR A 82 1.20 9.35 0.44
N GLY A 83 -0.11 9.15 0.34
CA GLY A 83 -1.09 10.15 0.76
C GLY A 83 -0.98 10.53 2.24
N LEU A 84 -0.69 9.57 3.12
CA LEU A 84 -0.52 9.86 4.55
C LEU A 84 0.86 10.45 4.90
N ASN A 85 1.94 10.04 4.21
CA ASN A 85 3.30 10.52 4.48
C ASN A 85 3.59 11.91 3.92
N LEU A 86 2.93 12.31 2.83
CA LEU A 86 3.09 13.66 2.25
C LEU A 86 2.48 14.77 3.11
N GLY A 87 1.83 14.44 4.23
CA GLY A 87 1.22 15.42 5.14
C GLY A 87 0.04 16.18 4.53
N GLU A 88 -0.40 15.79 3.34
CA GLU A 88 -1.57 16.35 2.69
C GLU A 88 -2.81 15.81 3.38
N GLN A 89 -3.76 16.70 3.70
CA GLN A 89 -5.10 16.25 4.07
C GLN A 89 -5.57 15.36 2.92
N THR A 90 -6.15 14.20 3.24
CA THR A 90 -6.65 13.15 2.33
C THR A 90 -7.58 13.63 1.20
N THR A 91 -7.82 14.93 1.11
CA THR A 91 -8.68 15.66 0.17
C THR A 91 -7.92 16.46 -0.89
N ASP A 92 -6.63 16.77 -0.72
CA ASP A 92 -5.89 17.66 -1.63
C ASP A 92 -4.67 16.93 -2.25
N TYR A 93 -4.70 16.78 -3.58
CA TYR A 93 -3.59 16.56 -4.54
C TYR A 93 -3.11 15.19 -5.00
N ILE A 94 -3.30 14.07 -4.30
CA ILE A 94 -3.33 12.80 -5.05
C ILE A 94 -4.70 12.68 -5.70
N THR A 95 -4.86 13.50 -6.73
CA THR A 95 -5.98 13.41 -7.64
C THR A 95 -6.05 11.93 -8.08
N PRO A 96 -7.24 11.29 -8.07
CA PRO A 96 -7.42 9.92 -8.53
C PRO A 96 -6.66 9.56 -9.82
N THR A 97 -6.50 10.57 -10.69
CA THR A 97 -5.72 10.54 -11.94
C THR A 97 -4.25 10.12 -11.82
N ILE A 98 -3.59 10.09 -10.64
CA ILE A 98 -2.20 9.59 -10.55
C ILE A 98 -2.12 8.06 -10.73
N TYR A 99 -3.15 7.32 -10.32
CA TYR A 99 -3.16 5.84 -10.32
C TYR A 99 -4.22 5.23 -11.25
N GLU A 100 -5.19 6.02 -11.72
CA GLU A 100 -6.26 5.58 -12.62
C GLU A 100 -5.74 4.84 -13.87
N ASP A 101 -4.53 5.12 -14.33
CA ASP A 101 -3.98 4.51 -15.55
C ASP A 101 -3.45 3.08 -15.35
N TYR A 102 -3.24 2.63 -14.10
CA TYR A 102 -2.63 1.32 -13.81
C TYR A 102 -3.55 0.37 -13.04
N ALA A 103 -4.58 0.90 -12.38
CA ALA A 103 -5.58 0.07 -11.72
C ALA A 103 -6.42 -0.66 -12.78
N ASP A 104 -6.51 -1.98 -12.66
CA ASP A 104 -7.38 -2.78 -13.53
C ASP A 104 -8.85 -2.50 -13.15
N ASP A 105 -9.12 -2.32 -11.85
CA ASP A 105 -10.40 -1.87 -11.29
C ASP A 105 -10.24 -0.57 -10.48
N LYS A 106 -10.39 0.56 -11.17
CA LYS A 106 -10.22 1.91 -10.59
C LYS A 106 -11.19 2.20 -9.44
N GLU A 107 -12.45 1.78 -9.60
CA GLU A 107 -13.50 2.03 -8.61
C GLU A 107 -13.21 1.28 -7.32
N THR A 108 -12.84 0.00 -7.42
CA THR A 108 -12.52 -0.82 -6.26
C THR A 108 -11.23 -0.36 -5.58
N VAL A 109 -10.20 0.06 -6.34
CA VAL A 109 -8.98 0.63 -5.77
C VAL A 109 -9.27 1.90 -4.97
N PHE A 110 -10.08 2.82 -5.52
CA PHE A 110 -10.46 4.03 -4.81
C PHE A 110 -11.28 3.73 -3.55
N LYS A 111 -12.25 2.81 -3.65
CA LYS A 111 -13.03 2.37 -2.50
C LYS A 111 -12.13 1.78 -1.41
N LEU A 112 -11.20 0.89 -1.78
CA LEU A 112 -10.25 0.30 -0.83
C LEU A 112 -9.38 1.35 -0.16
N TYR A 113 -8.87 2.33 -0.92
CA TYR A 113 -8.14 3.47 -0.36
C TYR A 113 -8.99 4.24 0.68
N VAL A 114 -10.26 4.53 0.36
CA VAL A 114 -11.20 5.19 1.28
C VAL A 114 -11.37 4.33 2.53
N ASP A 115 -11.70 3.06 2.38
CA ASP A 115 -11.94 2.14 3.50
C ASP A 115 -10.70 2.02 4.42
N ILE A 116 -9.48 2.02 3.85
CA ILE A 116 -8.22 2.06 4.62
C ILE A 116 -8.05 3.41 5.34
N THR A 117 -8.36 4.54 4.70
CA THR A 117 -8.15 5.88 5.27
C THR A 117 -9.20 6.26 6.30
N THR A 118 -10.46 5.83 6.16
CA THR A 118 -11.57 6.14 7.08
C THR A 118 -11.64 5.20 8.28
N GLY A 119 -11.25 3.94 8.14
CA GLY A 119 -11.25 2.98 9.26
C GLY A 119 -12.25 1.83 9.15
N ASP A 120 -12.75 1.56 7.95
CA ASP A 120 -13.96 0.75 7.75
C ASP A 120 -13.69 -0.75 7.51
N ILE A 121 -12.42 -1.17 7.53
CA ILE A 121 -12.04 -2.58 7.31
C ILE A 121 -11.87 -3.28 8.65
N ILE A 122 -12.85 -4.12 9.01
CA ILE A 122 -12.83 -4.99 10.19
C ILE A 122 -12.54 -6.43 9.78
N LYS A 123 -11.50 -7.02 10.38
CA LYS A 123 -11.12 -8.42 10.19
C LYS A 123 -10.86 -9.06 11.55
N ASN A 124 -11.49 -10.21 11.82
CA ASN A 124 -11.33 -10.94 13.09
C ASN A 124 -11.58 -10.07 14.35
N ASN A 125 -12.56 -9.17 14.32
CA ASN A 125 -12.85 -8.16 15.36
C ASN A 125 -11.74 -7.12 15.59
N GLU A 126 -10.77 -7.02 14.69
CA GLU A 126 -9.72 -6.01 14.72
C GLU A 126 -9.92 -5.00 13.58
N ASN A 127 -9.59 -3.73 13.84
CA ASN A 127 -9.63 -2.69 12.83
C ASN A 127 -8.35 -2.72 11.99
N LEU A 128 -8.42 -3.40 10.84
CA LEU A 128 -7.29 -3.58 9.92
C LEU A 128 -6.86 -2.24 9.31
N SER A 129 -7.81 -1.38 8.94
CA SER A 129 -7.51 -0.02 8.46
C SER A 129 -6.63 0.76 9.44
N SER A 130 -6.95 0.70 10.74
CA SER A 130 -6.18 1.35 11.80
C SER A 130 -4.77 0.77 11.94
N LYS A 131 -4.61 -0.56 11.81
CA LYS A 131 -3.29 -1.21 11.79
C LYS A 131 -2.44 -0.71 10.63
N ILE A 132 -3.02 -0.68 9.42
CA ILE A 132 -2.35 -0.19 8.21
C ILE A 132 -1.94 1.27 8.38
N ARG A 133 -2.86 2.16 8.75
CA ARG A 133 -2.56 3.59 8.92
C ARG A 133 -1.49 3.85 9.96
N ARG A 134 -1.56 3.18 11.12
CA ARG A 134 -0.54 3.33 12.18
C ARG A 134 0.82 2.90 11.68
N PHE A 135 0.92 1.75 11.02
CA PHE A 135 2.18 1.29 10.44
C PHE A 135 2.75 2.31 9.44
N ILE A 136 1.90 2.83 8.55
CA ILE A 136 2.30 3.84 7.55
C ILE A 136 2.81 5.13 8.21
N GLN A 137 2.13 5.60 9.27
CA GLN A 137 2.44 6.87 9.93
C GLN A 137 3.61 6.81 10.90
N THR A 138 3.81 5.67 11.58
CA THR A 138 4.82 5.56 12.65
C THR A 138 5.99 4.66 12.29
N GLY A 139 5.88 3.84 11.24
CA GLY A 139 6.86 2.81 10.90
C GLY A 139 6.96 1.69 11.95
N GLU A 140 6.12 1.70 12.98
CA GLU A 140 6.19 0.73 14.07
C GLU A 140 5.46 -0.55 13.68
N ILE A 141 6.23 -1.63 13.53
CA ILE A 141 5.72 -3.00 13.44
C ILE A 141 5.28 -3.41 14.85
N TYR A 142 4.08 -3.00 15.27
CA TYR A 142 3.49 -3.57 16.48
C TYR A 142 3.13 -5.03 16.19
N SER A 143 4.09 -5.92 16.45
CA SER A 143 3.93 -7.38 16.58
C SER A 143 2.70 -7.95 15.86
N ILE A 144 2.77 -8.05 14.53
CA ILE A 144 1.81 -8.81 13.71
C ILE A 144 1.93 -10.33 14.02
N LEU A 145 2.88 -10.72 14.88
CA LEU A 145 3.12 -12.08 15.34
C LEU A 145 2.61 -12.32 16.78
N ARG A 146 1.30 -12.26 16.99
CA ARG A 146 0.66 -12.99 18.10
C ARG A 146 -0.47 -13.87 17.59
#